data_AF-A0A1F2TRH3-F1
#
_entry.id   AF-A0A1F2TRH3-F1
#
_cell.length_a   1.000
_cell.length_b   1.000
_cell.length_c   1.000
_cell.angle_alpha   90.00
_cell.angle_beta   90.00
_cell.angle_gamma   90.00
#
_symmetry.space_group_name_H-M   'P 1'
#
loop_
_entity.id
_entity.type
_entity.pdbx_description
1 polymer ?
#
loop_
_entity_poly.entity_id
_entity_poly.type
_entity_poly.pdbx_seq_one_letter_code
_entity_poly.pdbx_strand_id
1 'polypeptide(L)'
;MSQPAKTASAAKTAGKAQKTAAADPQAVAKGEKIFADQKCSICHSIAGKGRGTALDTVGSDLIEEDIRQWLLSPKVMAEKKKSTKKPLMPQYTKLTGDEFDSLVAYLKSLKKK
;
A
#
# COMPACT_ATOMS: atom_id res chain seq x y z
N MET A 1 -24.04 48.13 -11.70
CA MET A 1 -25.15 48.33 -10.73
C MET A 1 -26.08 47.15 -10.87
N SER A 2 -26.53 46.39 -9.88
CA SER A 2 -26.19 46.16 -8.48
C SER A 2 -27.10 44.98 -8.10
N GLN A 3 -26.55 43.88 -7.60
CA GLN A 3 -27.28 43.04 -6.63
C GLN A 3 -26.33 42.65 -5.48
N PRO A 4 -26.79 42.76 -4.23
CA PRO A 4 -25.97 42.58 -3.02
C PRO A 4 -25.92 41.13 -2.51
N ALA A 5 -24.97 40.95 -1.60
CA ALA A 5 -24.51 39.74 -0.95
C ALA A 5 -25.55 38.91 -0.19
N LYS A 6 -25.27 37.60 -0.06
CA LYS A 6 -25.53 36.86 1.18
C LYS A 6 -24.47 35.77 1.42
N THR A 7 -23.90 35.87 2.62
CA THR A 7 -23.36 34.83 3.51
C THR A 7 -22.03 34.16 3.17
N ALA A 8 -21.03 34.58 3.97
CA ALA A 8 -19.78 33.93 4.23
C ALA A 8 -19.92 32.61 5.03
N SER A 9 -18.82 31.88 5.02
CA SER A 9 -18.35 30.90 6.01
C SER A 9 -19.03 29.53 6.07
N ALA A 10 -18.31 28.51 5.63
CA ALA A 10 -17.45 27.79 6.57
C ALA A 10 -16.36 27.01 5.81
N ALA A 11 -15.13 27.52 5.85
CA ALA A 11 -13.97 26.67 5.70
C ALA A 11 -14.00 25.64 6.83
N LYS A 12 -14.20 24.37 6.49
CA LYS A 12 -13.88 23.26 7.39
C LYS A 12 -12.55 22.71 6.94
N THR A 13 -11.52 23.24 7.59
CA THR A 13 -10.20 22.64 7.77
C THR A 13 -10.34 21.15 8.06
N ALA A 14 -10.17 20.32 7.04
CA ALA A 14 -9.69 18.96 7.26
C ALA A 14 -8.18 19.08 7.44
N GLY A 15 -7.78 19.27 8.69
CA GLY A 15 -6.38 19.29 9.07
C GLY A 15 -5.66 18.05 8.53
N LYS A 16 -4.41 18.26 8.12
CA LYS A 16 -3.38 17.22 8.02
C LYS A 16 -3.29 16.51 9.37
N ALA A 17 -4.14 15.51 9.60
CA ALA A 17 -3.79 14.44 10.50
C ALA A 17 -2.82 13.57 9.70
N GLN A 18 -1.52 13.79 9.90
CA GLN A 18 -0.52 12.77 9.62
C GLN A 18 -0.82 11.58 10.53
N LYS A 19 -1.82 10.78 10.15
CA LYS A 19 -1.90 9.40 10.60
C LYS A 19 -0.80 8.69 9.86
N THR A 20 0.16 8.19 10.62
CA THR A 20 1.19 7.26 10.15
C THR A 20 0.50 6.23 9.25
N ALA A 21 0.88 6.18 7.97
CA ALA A 21 0.13 5.47 6.93
C ALA A 21 -0.20 4.02 7.30
N ALA A 22 0.67 3.36 8.08
CA ALA A 22 0.49 2.00 8.57
C ALA A 22 -0.74 1.76 9.49
N ALA A 23 -1.43 2.80 9.97
CA ALA A 23 -2.60 2.68 10.85
C ALA A 23 -3.84 3.43 10.34
N ASP A 24 -3.80 4.01 9.15
CA ASP A 24 -4.93 4.73 8.59
C ASP A 24 -5.85 3.79 7.76
N PRO A 25 -7.12 3.59 8.13
CA PRO A 25 -8.03 2.70 7.41
C PRO A 25 -8.25 3.12 5.95
N GLN A 26 -8.19 4.41 5.64
CA GLN A 26 -8.37 4.92 4.28
C GLN A 26 -7.13 4.62 3.42
N ALA A 27 -5.93 4.75 3.98
CA ALA A 27 -4.69 4.34 3.33
C ALA A 27 -4.66 2.82 3.06
N VAL A 28 -5.10 2.01 4.02
CA VAL A 28 -5.21 0.54 3.86
C VAL A 28 -6.19 0.20 2.73
N ALA A 29 -7.38 0.81 2.70
CA ALA A 29 -8.36 0.57 1.64
C ALA A 29 -7.85 1.03 0.25
N LYS A 30 -7.15 2.17 0.19
CA LYS A 30 -6.49 2.63 -1.05
C LYS A 30 -5.39 1.66 -1.49
N GLY A 31 -4.59 1.15 -0.55
CA GLY A 31 -3.56 0.15 -0.81
C GLY A 31 -4.12 -1.17 -1.33
N GLU A 32 -5.24 -1.65 -0.79
CA GLU A 32 -5.95 -2.84 -1.29
C GLU A 32 -6.40 -2.64 -2.74
N LYS A 33 -6.94 -1.47 -3.08
CA LYS A 33 -7.30 -1.14 -4.45
C LYS A 33 -6.08 -1.16 -5.37
N ILE A 34 -4.97 -0.54 -4.95
CA ILE A 34 -3.71 -0.52 -5.72
C ILE A 34 -3.18 -1.94 -5.92
N PHE A 35 -3.24 -2.79 -4.89
CA PHE A 35 -2.85 -4.20 -4.98
C PHE A 35 -3.64 -4.94 -6.08
N ALA A 36 -4.94 -4.68 -6.19
CA ALA A 36 -5.78 -5.25 -7.25
C ALA A 36 -5.48 -4.63 -8.64
N ASP A 37 -5.28 -3.32 -8.71
CA ASP A 37 -5.02 -2.60 -9.97
C ASP A 37 -3.65 -2.97 -10.57
N GLN A 38 -2.63 -3.09 -9.72
CA GLN A 38 -1.28 -3.55 -10.09
C GLN A 38 -1.19 -5.07 -10.28
N LYS A 39 -2.34 -5.77 -10.19
CA LYS A 39 -2.47 -7.20 -10.43
C LYS A 39 -1.55 -8.04 -9.54
N CYS A 40 -1.29 -7.62 -8.31
CA CYS A 40 -0.43 -8.36 -7.38
C CYS A 40 -0.98 -9.77 -7.09
N SER A 41 -2.30 -9.94 -7.16
CA SER A 41 -3.00 -11.23 -6.99
C SER A 41 -2.70 -12.28 -8.08
N ILE A 42 -2.01 -11.89 -9.16
CA ILE A 42 -1.48 -12.81 -10.20
C ILE A 42 -0.32 -13.64 -9.65
N CYS A 43 0.38 -13.22 -8.61
CA CYS A 43 1.52 -13.96 -8.07
C CYS A 43 1.46 -14.16 -6.55
N HIS A 44 0.59 -13.41 -5.88
CA HIS A 44 0.38 -13.48 -4.45
C HIS A 44 -1.06 -13.83 -4.09
N SER A 45 -1.22 -14.48 -2.95
CA SER A 45 -2.53 -14.76 -2.36
C SER A 45 -2.70 -14.06 -1.01
N ILE A 46 -3.92 -13.63 -0.72
CA ILE A 46 -4.33 -13.05 0.57
C ILE A 46 -5.71 -13.61 0.89
N ALA A 47 -5.90 -14.14 2.10
CA ALA A 47 -7.11 -14.78 2.57
C ALA A 47 -7.65 -15.85 1.60
N GLY A 48 -6.75 -16.63 1.00
CA GLY A 48 -7.09 -17.66 0.01
C GLY A 48 -7.52 -17.13 -1.36
N LYS A 49 -7.47 -15.82 -1.60
CA LYS A 49 -7.76 -15.20 -2.91
C LYS A 49 -6.48 -14.86 -3.65
N GLY A 50 -6.43 -15.12 -4.95
CA GLY A 50 -5.23 -14.95 -5.78
C GLY A 50 -4.50 -16.28 -6.00
N ARG A 51 -3.22 -16.23 -6.37
CA ARG A 51 -2.40 -17.42 -6.59
C ARG A 51 -0.97 -17.22 -6.09
N GLY A 52 -0.19 -18.29 -5.96
CA GLY A 52 1.23 -18.20 -5.58
C GLY A 52 1.44 -17.93 -4.09
N THR A 53 2.47 -17.15 -3.75
CA THR A 53 2.93 -17.00 -2.36
C THR A 53 1.93 -16.21 -1.52
N ALA A 54 1.49 -16.79 -0.41
CA ALA A 54 0.60 -16.13 0.55
C ALA A 54 1.29 -14.94 1.23
N LEU A 55 0.57 -13.82 1.37
CA LEU A 55 1.04 -12.60 2.03
C LEU A 55 0.24 -12.28 3.30
N ASP A 56 -0.58 -13.21 3.79
CA ASP A 56 -1.44 -13.04 4.98
C ASP A 56 -0.70 -12.58 6.24
N THR A 57 0.58 -12.93 6.35
CA THR A 57 1.45 -12.64 7.50
C THR A 57 2.53 -11.60 7.22
N VAL A 58 2.59 -11.03 6.00
CA VAL A 58 3.73 -10.19 5.58
C VAL A 58 3.94 -8.97 6.47
N GLY A 59 2.86 -8.43 7.04
CA GLY A 59 2.89 -7.31 7.97
C GLY A 59 3.48 -7.64 9.35
N SER A 60 3.52 -8.93 9.71
CA SER A 60 4.19 -9.45 10.90
C SER A 60 5.61 -9.93 10.59
N ASP A 61 5.81 -10.54 9.41
CA ASP A 61 7.08 -11.14 9.01
C ASP A 61 8.14 -10.10 8.59
N LEU A 62 7.70 -8.95 8.07
CA LEU A 62 8.57 -7.90 7.57
C LEU A 62 8.29 -6.55 8.23
N ILE A 63 9.37 -5.80 8.47
CA ILE A 63 9.28 -4.37 8.79
C ILE A 63 8.88 -3.57 7.56
N GLU A 64 8.35 -2.37 7.77
CA GLU A 64 7.87 -1.51 6.69
C GLU A 64 8.94 -1.28 5.61
N GLU A 65 10.17 -0.97 6.02
CA GLU A 65 11.30 -0.75 5.11
C GLU A 65 11.58 -1.95 4.20
N ASP A 66 11.54 -3.17 4.73
CA ASP A 66 11.75 -4.39 3.95
C ASP A 66 10.61 -4.57 2.93
N ILE A 67 9.36 -4.22 3.26
CA ILE A 67 8.22 -4.25 2.32
C ILE A 67 8.43 -3.21 1.20
N ARG A 68 8.87 -2.00 1.55
CA ARG A 68 9.22 -0.96 0.56
C ARG A 68 10.31 -1.46 -0.40
N GLN A 69 11.35 -2.10 0.15
CA GLN A 69 12.44 -2.65 -0.67
C GLN A 69 11.98 -3.81 -1.56
N TRP A 70 11.00 -4.61 -1.16
CA TRP A 70 10.42 -5.64 -2.05
C TRP A 70 9.72 -5.02 -3.27
N LEU A 71 9.10 -3.85 -3.11
CA LEU A 71 8.41 -3.15 -4.20
C LEU A 71 9.37 -2.39 -5.12
N LEU A 72 10.45 -1.82 -4.59
CA LEU A 72 11.43 -1.03 -5.35
C LEU A 72 12.55 -1.90 -5.95
N SER A 73 13.08 -2.83 -5.14
CA SER A 73 14.28 -3.61 -5.41
C SER A 73 14.06 -5.11 -5.14
N PRO A 74 13.08 -5.76 -5.82
CA PRO A 74 12.74 -7.16 -5.58
C PRO A 74 13.89 -8.13 -5.80
N LYS A 75 14.83 -7.82 -6.71
CA LYS A 75 16.04 -8.62 -6.93
C LYS A 75 16.91 -8.69 -5.68
N VAL A 76 17.23 -7.52 -5.12
CA VAL A 76 18.07 -7.40 -3.92
C VAL A 76 17.39 -8.08 -2.73
N MET A 77 16.08 -7.91 -2.60
CA MET A 77 15.34 -8.56 -1.52
C MET A 77 15.21 -10.08 -1.70
N ALA A 78 15.07 -10.56 -2.92
CA ALA A 78 15.09 -11.99 -3.21
C ALA A 78 16.44 -12.61 -2.84
N GLU A 79 17.56 -11.95 -3.15
CA GLU A 79 18.90 -12.39 -2.74
C GLU A 79 19.08 -12.34 -1.21
N LYS A 80 18.71 -11.23 -0.56
CA LYS A 80 18.78 -11.04 0.91
C LYS A 80 17.97 -12.08 1.66
N LYS A 81 16.76 -12.39 1.18
CA LYS A 81 15.86 -13.39 1.79
C LYS A 81 16.07 -14.80 1.23
N LYS A 82 17.07 -15.01 0.35
CA LYS A 82 17.37 -16.28 -0.32
C LYS A 82 16.14 -16.90 -1.01
N SER A 83 15.25 -16.06 -1.54
CA SER A 83 14.06 -16.49 -2.26
C SER A 83 14.44 -17.08 -3.61
N THR A 84 14.04 -18.32 -3.83
CA THR A 84 14.22 -19.04 -5.11
C THR A 84 12.99 -18.98 -6.01
N LYS A 85 11.97 -18.20 -5.62
CA LYS A 85 10.68 -18.11 -6.33
C LYS A 85 10.86 -17.39 -7.67
N LYS A 86 10.29 -17.98 -8.72
CA LYS A 86 10.25 -17.43 -10.09
C LYS A 86 8.80 -17.33 -10.57
N PRO A 87 8.46 -16.36 -11.44
CA PRO A 87 9.31 -15.28 -11.94
C PRO A 87 9.68 -14.27 -10.84
N LEU A 88 10.75 -13.49 -11.07
CA LEU A 88 11.11 -12.41 -10.17
C LEU A 88 9.99 -11.35 -10.17
N MET A 89 9.62 -10.87 -8.98
CA MET A 89 8.64 -9.80 -8.84
C MET A 89 9.11 -8.55 -9.61
N PRO A 90 8.23 -7.87 -10.38
CA PRO A 90 8.59 -6.63 -11.05
C PRO A 90 8.78 -5.50 -10.03
N GLN A 91 9.54 -4.48 -10.43
CA GLN A 91 9.67 -3.24 -9.67
C GLN A 91 8.46 -2.32 -9.90
N TYR A 92 8.00 -1.63 -8.86
CA TYR A 92 6.83 -0.75 -8.89
C TYR A 92 7.21 0.73 -8.71
N THR A 93 8.24 1.17 -9.43
CA THR A 93 8.76 2.55 -9.38
C THR A 93 7.86 3.59 -10.06
N LYS A 94 6.79 3.15 -10.74
CA LYS A 94 5.81 4.03 -11.41
C LYS A 94 4.68 4.51 -10.48
N LEU A 95 4.54 3.93 -9.29
CA LEU A 95 3.55 4.39 -8.31
C LEU A 95 3.97 5.74 -7.74
N THR A 96 3.02 6.65 -7.53
CA THR A 96 3.29 7.91 -6.81
C THR A 96 3.59 7.65 -5.33
N GLY A 97 4.24 8.59 -4.64
CA GLY A 97 4.58 8.44 -3.22
C GLY A 97 3.39 8.03 -2.34
N ASP A 98 2.27 8.75 -2.45
CA ASP A 98 1.06 8.46 -1.69
C ASP A 98 0.44 7.10 -2.03
N GLU A 99 0.49 6.67 -3.29
CA GLU A 99 0.02 5.34 -3.70
C GLU A 99 0.91 4.24 -3.13
N PHE A 100 2.22 4.45 -3.20
CA PHE A 100 3.21 3.53 -2.67
C PHE A 100 3.06 3.37 -1.16
N ASP A 101 2.94 4.47 -0.41
CA ASP A 101 2.71 4.46 1.03
C ASP A 101 1.40 3.75 1.40
N SER A 102 0.34 3.96 0.62
CA SER A 102 -0.94 3.27 0.82
C SER A 102 -0.83 1.76 0.59
N LEU A 103 -0.11 1.34 -0.46
CA LEU A 103 0.14 -0.08 -0.73
C LEU A 103 0.96 -0.73 0.39
N VAL A 104 1.99 -0.05 0.87
CA VAL A 104 2.83 -0.51 1.98
C VAL A 104 2.00 -0.61 3.27
N ALA A 105 1.13 0.38 3.55
CA ALA A 105 0.22 0.35 4.68
C ALA A 105 -0.73 -0.85 4.63
N TYR A 106 -1.30 -1.14 3.46
CA TYR A 106 -2.12 -2.33 3.25
C TYR A 106 -1.33 -3.61 3.57
N LEU A 107 -0.15 -3.80 2.97
CA LEU A 107 0.69 -4.98 3.24
C LEU A 107 1.10 -5.08 4.71
N LYS A 108 1.41 -3.95 5.37
CA LYS A 108 1.72 -3.92 6.81
C LYS A 108 0.53 -4.28 7.69
N SER A 109 -0.70 -4.10 7.23
CA SER A 109 -1.91 -4.47 7.96
C SER A 109 -2.17 -5.99 7.95
N LEU A 110 -1.56 -6.74 7.02
CA LEU A 110 -1.72 -8.19 6.87
C LEU A 110 -0.91 -8.94 7.95
N LYS A 111 -1.53 -9.14 9.10
CA LYS A 111 -0.94 -9.78 10.28
C LYS A 111 -1.80 -10.95 10.76
N LYS A 112 -2.04 -11.94 9.88
CA LYS A 112 -2.89 -13.13 10.10
C LYS A 112 -3.23 -13.35 11.59
N LYS A 113 -4.50 -13.14 11.94
CA LYS A 113 -5.01 -13.29 13.30
C LYS A 113 -4.93 -14.75 13.77
#